data_AF-A0A7R9LUK3-F1
#
_entry.id   AF-A0A7R9LUK3-F1
#
_cell.length_a   1.000
_cell.length_b   1.000
_cell.length_c   1.000
_cell.angle_alpha   90.00
_cell.angle_beta   90.00
_cell.angle_gamma   90.00
#
_symmetry.space_group_name_H-M   'P 1'
#
loop_
_entity.id
_entity.type
_entity.pdbx_description
1 polymer ?
#
loop_
_entity_poly.entity_id
_entity_poly.type
_entity_poly.pdbx_seq_one_letter_code
_entity_poly.pdbx_strand_id
1 'polypeptide(L)'
;DIIVFQRADLNLGPECELPNVKEYFKDLLFRVEVTFCDKTNPTDVGFIIELSLKMNYEQIANAVAQRLGTDPYLIQFFKNQSYRDGPAGPLRCNYDGTLKDILVYYKPRQPKKIYYQQLTIRINELENKKPFKCIWVNSKLKEEKELQLYPNKNGTVHDLIEEARKQIEMNEDWSQKLRLLEVTSYKIHQILAEDILLECLNSTGNKTYRIEETPKDELRMESGEFLVPV
;
A
#
# COMPACT_ATOMS: atom_id res chain seq x y z
N ASP A 1 -46.81 0.18 -25.66
CA ASP A 1 -46.12 -0.86 -24.87
C ASP A 1 -45.11 -1.61 -25.73
N ILE A 2 -44.06 -2.15 -25.09
CA ILE A 2 -43.04 -2.98 -25.74
C ILE A 2 -43.06 -4.35 -25.05
N ILE A 3 -43.20 -5.42 -25.83
CA ILE A 3 -43.13 -6.80 -25.35
C ILE A 3 -41.78 -7.38 -25.80
N VAL A 4 -41.01 -7.90 -24.86
CA VAL A 4 -39.74 -8.60 -25.13
C VAL A 4 -39.88 -10.06 -24.72
N PHE A 5 -39.46 -10.98 -25.58
CA PHE A 5 -39.56 -12.42 -25.36
C PHE A 5 -38.23 -13.11 -25.72
N GLN A 6 -38.03 -14.32 -25.23
CA GLN A 6 -36.93 -15.20 -25.60
C GLN A 6 -37.44 -16.59 -25.91
N ARG A 7 -36.65 -17.35 -26.67
CA ARG A 7 -36.87 -18.77 -26.90
C ARG A 7 -36.82 -19.56 -25.59
N ALA A 8 -37.88 -20.32 -25.30
CA ALA A 8 -37.99 -21.12 -24.08
C ALA A 8 -37.14 -22.41 -24.14
N ASP A 9 -36.73 -22.82 -25.33
CA ASP A 9 -35.94 -24.03 -25.59
C ASP A 9 -34.42 -23.81 -25.52
N LEU A 10 -33.97 -22.56 -25.40
CA LEU A 10 -32.57 -22.22 -25.17
C LEU A 10 -32.21 -22.46 -23.69
N ASN A 11 -31.74 -23.68 -23.38
CA ASN A 11 -31.01 -23.95 -22.15
C ASN A 11 -29.59 -23.40 -22.28
N LEU A 12 -29.46 -22.08 -22.14
CA LEU A 12 -28.18 -21.42 -21.98
C LEU A 12 -27.57 -21.93 -20.67
N GLY A 13 -26.54 -22.76 -20.77
CA GLY A 13 -25.87 -23.39 -19.63
C GLY A 13 -25.26 -22.35 -18.67
N PRO A 14 -24.62 -22.81 -17.57
CA PRO A 14 -24.02 -21.93 -16.56
C PRO A 14 -22.91 -21.02 -17.12
N GLU A 15 -22.37 -21.34 -18.30
CA GLU A 15 -21.41 -20.54 -19.06
C GLU A 15 -21.98 -19.20 -19.57
N CYS A 16 -23.31 -19.10 -19.71
CA CYS A 16 -23.94 -17.88 -20.19
C CYS A 16 -24.19 -16.91 -19.04
N GLU A 17 -23.42 -15.82 -19.00
CA GLU A 17 -23.53 -14.79 -17.97
C GLU A 17 -24.92 -14.15 -17.87
N LEU A 18 -25.63 -14.04 -19.00
CA LEU A 18 -26.94 -13.38 -19.12
C LEU A 18 -27.97 -14.31 -19.75
N PRO A 19 -28.48 -15.32 -19.01
CA PRO A 19 -29.27 -16.42 -19.58
C PRO A 19 -30.71 -16.04 -19.96
N ASN A 20 -31.17 -14.84 -19.56
CA ASN A 20 -32.52 -14.40 -19.87
C ASN A 20 -32.62 -12.88 -20.07
N VAL A 21 -33.70 -12.45 -20.72
CA VAL A 21 -34.02 -11.05 -21.06
C VAL A 21 -34.02 -10.17 -19.82
N LYS A 22 -34.50 -10.68 -18.68
CA LYS A 22 -34.53 -9.93 -17.42
C LYS A 22 -33.13 -9.64 -16.91
N GLU A 23 -32.23 -10.61 -16.92
CA GLU A 23 -30.83 -10.40 -16.54
C GLU A 23 -30.08 -9.53 -17.54
N TYR A 24 -30.35 -9.66 -18.86
CA TYR A 24 -29.80 -8.75 -19.88
C TYR A 24 -30.18 -7.28 -19.62
N PHE A 25 -31.45 -6.98 -19.39
CA PHE A 25 -31.86 -5.60 -19.12
C PHE A 25 -31.38 -5.09 -17.76
N LYS A 26 -31.23 -5.97 -16.77
CA LYS A 26 -30.57 -5.59 -15.50
C LYS A 26 -29.11 -5.22 -15.76
N ASP A 27 -28.36 -6.03 -16.49
CA ASP A 27 -26.97 -5.73 -16.84
C ASP A 27 -26.88 -4.39 -17.58
N LEU A 28 -27.69 -4.23 -18.63
CA LEU A 28 -27.77 -3.00 -19.42
C LEU A 28 -28.06 -1.76 -18.56
N LEU A 29 -28.92 -1.88 -17.54
CA LEU A 29 -29.23 -0.80 -16.61
C LEU A 29 -28.04 -0.39 -15.73
N PHE A 30 -27.17 -1.33 -15.38
CA PHE A 30 -26.01 -1.08 -14.52
C PHE A 30 -24.71 -0.89 -15.30
N ARG A 31 -24.72 -1.06 -16.62
CA ARG A 31 -23.56 -0.90 -17.48
C ARG A 31 -23.04 0.54 -17.49
N VAL A 32 -21.73 0.69 -17.41
CA VAL A 32 -21.05 2.00 -17.42
C VAL A 32 -19.67 1.87 -18.08
N GLU A 33 -19.32 2.84 -18.91
CA GLU A 33 -17.96 3.00 -19.42
C GLU A 33 -17.13 3.82 -18.43
N VAL A 34 -15.95 3.31 -18.07
CA VAL A 34 -15.01 3.99 -17.16
C VAL A 34 -13.64 4.08 -17.83
N THR A 35 -13.08 5.28 -17.87
CA THR A 35 -11.70 5.51 -18.29
C THR A 35 -10.74 5.28 -17.12
N PHE A 36 -9.76 4.40 -17.30
CA PHE A 36 -8.70 4.17 -16.32
C PHE A 36 -7.42 4.88 -16.77
N CYS A 37 -6.88 5.75 -15.91
CA CYS A 37 -5.66 6.52 -16.18
C CYS A 37 -4.56 6.20 -15.17
N ASP A 38 -3.32 6.04 -15.63
CA ASP A 38 -2.15 5.87 -14.79
C ASP A 38 -1.80 7.20 -14.11
N LYS A 39 -1.90 7.23 -12.78
CA LYS A 39 -1.57 8.37 -11.94
C LYS A 39 -0.11 8.79 -12.07
N THR A 40 0.79 7.88 -12.39
CA THR A 40 2.23 8.16 -12.50
C THR A 40 2.58 8.87 -13.80
N ASN A 41 1.69 8.84 -14.79
CA ASN A 41 1.84 9.51 -16.08
C ASN A 41 0.80 10.65 -16.22
N PRO A 42 1.18 11.92 -15.98
CA PRO A 42 0.27 13.06 -16.05
C PRO A 42 -0.39 13.29 -17.42
N THR A 43 0.22 12.74 -18.48
CA THR A 43 -0.27 12.86 -19.87
C THR A 43 -1.05 11.63 -20.35
N ASP A 44 -1.30 10.66 -19.46
CA ASP A 44 -2.01 9.45 -19.84
C ASP A 44 -3.49 9.75 -20.19
N VAL A 45 -3.85 9.40 -21.42
CA VAL A 45 -5.23 9.47 -21.91
C VAL A 45 -6.09 8.33 -21.35
N GLY A 46 -5.45 7.27 -20.84
CA GLY A 46 -6.09 6.10 -20.28
C GLY A 46 -6.70 5.16 -21.32
N PHE A 47 -7.37 4.13 -20.83
CA PHE A 47 -8.17 3.20 -21.64
C PHE A 47 -9.56 3.06 -21.04
N ILE A 48 -10.54 2.72 -21.89
CA ILE A 48 -11.93 2.55 -21.47
C ILE A 48 -12.21 1.08 -21.24
N ILE A 49 -12.89 0.77 -20.14
CA ILE A 49 -13.49 -0.54 -19.88
C ILE A 49 -14.99 -0.35 -19.63
N GLU A 50 -15.81 -1.19 -20.25
CA GLU A 50 -17.22 -1.34 -19.91
C GLU A 50 -17.35 -2.25 -18.68
N LEU A 51 -17.94 -1.73 -17.61
CA LEU A 51 -18.10 -2.40 -16.32
C LEU A 51 -19.56 -2.33 -15.87
N SER A 52 -19.90 -3.08 -14.81
CA SER A 52 -21.18 -2.94 -14.12
C SER A 52 -21.03 -2.08 -12.86
N LEU A 53 -21.94 -1.14 -12.64
CA LEU A 53 -22.05 -0.32 -11.43
C LEU A 53 -22.18 -1.14 -10.13
N LYS A 54 -22.51 -2.43 -10.24
CA LYS A 54 -22.60 -3.37 -9.13
C LYS A 54 -21.28 -4.07 -8.79
N MET A 55 -20.25 -3.94 -9.63
CA MET A 55 -18.98 -4.62 -9.38
C MET A 55 -18.35 -4.14 -8.08
N ASN A 56 -17.82 -5.09 -7.32
CA ASN A 56 -17.02 -4.82 -6.13
C ASN A 56 -15.55 -4.53 -6.51
N TYR A 57 -14.71 -4.21 -5.52
CA TYR A 57 -13.30 -3.90 -5.74
C TYR A 57 -12.55 -5.01 -6.50
N GLU A 58 -12.73 -6.27 -6.11
CA GLU A 58 -12.05 -7.42 -6.71
C GLU A 58 -12.41 -7.61 -8.18
N GLN A 59 -13.70 -7.49 -8.53
CA GLN A 59 -14.17 -7.58 -9.91
C GLN A 59 -13.62 -6.46 -10.78
N ILE A 60 -13.58 -5.22 -10.26
CA ILE A 60 -12.95 -4.08 -10.95
C ILE A 60 -11.45 -4.35 -11.16
N ALA A 61 -10.75 -4.79 -10.10
CA ALA A 61 -9.32 -5.08 -10.16
C ALA A 61 -9.00 -6.15 -11.21
N ASN A 62 -9.77 -7.24 -11.25
CA ASN A 62 -9.61 -8.31 -12.24
C ASN A 62 -9.80 -7.82 -13.68
N ALA A 63 -10.84 -7.03 -13.95
CA ALA A 63 -11.11 -6.50 -15.29
C ALA A 63 -9.97 -5.57 -15.77
N VAL A 64 -9.48 -4.69 -14.89
CA VAL A 64 -8.36 -3.79 -15.19
C VAL A 64 -7.05 -4.56 -15.35
N ALA A 65 -6.80 -5.54 -14.49
CA ALA A 65 -5.60 -6.39 -14.53
C ALA A 65 -5.51 -7.19 -15.83
N GLN A 66 -6.63 -7.76 -16.28
CA GLN A 66 -6.71 -8.43 -17.58
C GLN A 66 -6.35 -7.49 -18.73
N ARG A 67 -6.83 -6.24 -18.69
CA ARG A 67 -6.52 -5.23 -19.72
C ARG A 67 -5.06 -4.78 -19.71
N LEU A 68 -4.43 -4.76 -18.55
CA LEU A 68 -3.03 -4.37 -18.33
C LEU A 68 -2.04 -5.55 -18.48
N GLY A 69 -2.50 -6.79 -18.43
CA GLY A 69 -1.63 -7.97 -18.43
C GLY A 69 -0.82 -8.13 -17.13
N THR A 70 -1.41 -7.78 -15.98
CA THR A 70 -0.74 -7.83 -14.67
C THR A 70 -1.57 -8.60 -13.64
N ASP A 71 -1.02 -8.82 -12.45
CA ASP A 71 -1.75 -9.40 -11.31
C ASP A 71 -2.67 -8.30 -10.68
N PRO A 72 -3.97 -8.55 -10.43
CA PRO A 72 -4.88 -7.59 -9.80
C PRO A 72 -4.39 -7.08 -8.44
N TYR A 73 -3.60 -7.87 -7.70
CA TYR A 73 -3.00 -7.44 -6.44
C TYR A 73 -1.83 -6.48 -6.62
N LEU A 74 -1.35 -6.24 -7.84
CA LEU A 74 -0.31 -5.26 -8.14
C LEU A 74 -0.88 -3.94 -8.66
N ILE A 75 -2.17 -3.68 -8.43
CA ILE A 75 -2.85 -2.44 -8.84
C ILE A 75 -3.37 -1.71 -7.59
N GLN A 76 -3.05 -0.43 -7.48
CA GLN A 76 -3.68 0.47 -6.50
C GLN A 76 -4.59 1.46 -7.22
N PHE A 77 -5.87 1.49 -6.84
CA PHE A 77 -6.81 2.51 -7.32
C PHE A 77 -6.82 3.75 -6.42
N PHE A 78 -7.29 4.87 -6.95
CA PHE A 78 -7.45 6.12 -6.22
C PHE A 78 -8.91 6.58 -6.26
N LYS A 79 -9.35 7.18 -5.16
CA LYS A 79 -10.65 7.86 -5.11
C LYS A 79 -10.63 9.08 -6.03
N ASN A 80 -11.79 9.46 -6.54
CA ASN A 80 -11.95 10.69 -7.31
C ASN A 80 -12.16 11.90 -6.40
N GLN A 81 -11.69 13.07 -6.83
CA GLN A 81 -11.99 14.34 -6.16
C GLN A 81 -13.36 14.87 -6.61
N SER A 82 -14.13 15.48 -5.68
CA SER A 82 -15.49 15.93 -5.98
C SER A 82 -15.58 17.15 -6.91
N TYR A 83 -14.52 17.97 -7.00
CA TYR A 83 -14.56 19.26 -7.70
C TYR A 83 -13.34 19.56 -8.58
N ARG A 84 -12.32 18.68 -8.59
CA ARG A 84 -11.13 18.81 -9.46
C ARG A 84 -10.92 17.53 -10.24
N ASP A 85 -10.37 17.65 -11.44
CA ASP A 85 -9.86 16.48 -12.16
C ASP A 85 -8.56 16.03 -11.49
N GLY A 86 -8.45 14.74 -11.21
CA GLY A 86 -7.28 14.14 -10.57
C GLY A 86 -7.59 13.20 -9.40
N PRO A 87 -6.62 12.33 -9.05
CA PRO A 87 -6.76 11.38 -7.95
C PRO A 87 -6.77 12.08 -6.59
N ALA A 88 -7.59 11.58 -5.69
CA ALA A 88 -7.54 11.89 -4.26
C ALA A 88 -6.61 10.88 -3.54
N GLY A 89 -7.01 10.44 -2.34
CA GLY A 89 -6.32 9.38 -1.61
C GLY A 89 -6.52 7.98 -2.22
N PRO A 90 -5.67 7.02 -1.85
CA PRO A 90 -5.81 5.63 -2.31
C PRO A 90 -7.17 5.04 -1.88
N LEU A 91 -7.74 4.23 -2.76
CA LEU A 91 -8.89 3.38 -2.46
C LEU A 91 -8.35 2.10 -1.81
N ARG A 92 -8.93 1.71 -0.66
CA ARG A 92 -8.46 0.54 0.08
C ARG A 92 -8.80 -0.74 -0.68
N CYS A 93 -7.91 -1.74 -0.68
CA CYS A 93 -8.16 -3.01 -1.36
C CYS A 93 -9.26 -3.86 -0.71
N ASN A 94 -9.59 -3.59 0.56
CA ASN A 94 -10.72 -4.20 1.26
C ASN A 94 -11.99 -3.33 1.22
N TYR A 95 -12.12 -2.44 0.23
CA TYR A 95 -13.29 -1.58 0.09
C TYR A 95 -14.57 -2.38 -0.10
N ASP A 96 -15.53 -2.19 0.81
CA ASP A 96 -16.81 -2.93 0.87
C ASP A 96 -17.96 -2.24 0.10
N GLY A 97 -17.63 -1.37 -0.86
CA GLY A 97 -18.61 -0.70 -1.72
C GLY A 97 -18.54 -1.18 -3.16
N THR A 98 -19.42 -0.64 -4.01
CA THR A 98 -19.45 -0.96 -5.44
C THR A 98 -18.85 0.15 -6.31
N LEU A 99 -18.70 -0.13 -7.60
CA LEU A 99 -18.31 0.86 -8.61
C LEU A 99 -19.23 2.10 -8.59
N LYS A 100 -20.53 1.92 -8.32
CA LYS A 100 -21.48 3.03 -8.18
C LYS A 100 -21.07 4.00 -7.07
N ASP A 101 -20.63 3.47 -5.93
CA ASP A 101 -20.22 4.27 -4.79
C ASP A 101 -18.91 5.02 -5.07
N ILE A 102 -17.99 4.38 -5.82
CA ILE A 102 -16.73 5.01 -6.27
C ILE A 102 -16.99 6.16 -7.25
N LEU A 103 -18.01 6.03 -8.10
CA LEU A 103 -18.35 7.00 -9.14
C LEU A 103 -19.38 8.07 -8.71
N VAL A 104 -19.78 8.09 -7.44
CA VAL A 104 -20.88 8.93 -6.93
C VAL A 104 -20.71 10.43 -7.23
N TYR A 105 -19.47 10.91 -7.32
CA TYR A 105 -19.17 12.33 -7.53
C TYR A 105 -19.30 12.80 -8.98
N TYR A 106 -19.45 11.89 -9.94
CA TYR A 106 -19.59 12.27 -11.34
C TYR A 106 -21.03 12.60 -11.70
N LYS A 107 -21.23 13.76 -12.34
CA LYS A 107 -22.52 14.10 -12.95
C LYS A 107 -22.91 13.08 -14.05
N PRO A 108 -24.21 12.91 -14.37
CA PRO A 108 -24.66 11.89 -15.32
C PRO A 108 -24.00 11.93 -16.71
N ARG A 109 -23.71 13.13 -17.23
CA ARG A 109 -23.10 13.32 -18.56
C ARG A 109 -21.57 13.48 -18.54
N GLN A 110 -20.96 13.43 -17.36
CA GLN A 110 -19.51 13.59 -17.25
C GLN A 110 -18.84 12.24 -17.51
N PRO A 111 -17.77 12.22 -18.33
CA PRO A 111 -16.94 11.03 -18.49
C PRO A 111 -16.47 10.52 -17.11
N LYS A 112 -16.68 9.23 -16.85
CA LYS A 112 -16.27 8.59 -15.60
C LYS A 112 -14.81 8.18 -15.73
N LYS A 113 -13.98 8.59 -14.78
CA LYS A 113 -12.55 8.26 -14.74
C LYS A 113 -12.20 7.63 -13.40
N ILE A 114 -11.26 6.70 -13.39
CA ILE A 114 -10.62 6.18 -12.17
C ILE A 114 -9.12 6.19 -12.41
N TYR A 115 -8.37 6.71 -11.46
CA TYR A 115 -6.92 6.67 -11.51
C TYR A 115 -6.39 5.40 -10.85
N TYR A 116 -5.32 4.85 -11.40
CA TYR A 116 -4.61 3.71 -10.82
C TYR A 116 -3.09 3.93 -10.87
N GLN A 117 -2.33 3.06 -10.20
CA GLN A 117 -0.90 2.87 -10.45
C GLN A 117 -0.58 1.38 -10.35
N GLN A 118 0.44 0.94 -11.10
CA GLN A 118 1.00 -0.40 -10.95
C GLN A 118 2.04 -0.42 -9.82
N LEU A 119 2.06 -1.51 -9.06
CA LEU A 119 2.90 -1.72 -7.90
C LEU A 119 3.97 -2.77 -8.20
N THR A 120 5.07 -2.69 -7.45
CA THR A 120 6.12 -3.72 -7.43
C THR A 120 5.93 -4.75 -6.32
N ILE A 121 5.02 -4.47 -5.37
CA ILE A 121 4.62 -5.36 -4.26
C ILE A 121 3.09 -5.45 -4.21
N ARG A 122 2.54 -6.47 -3.55
CA ARG A 122 1.08 -6.63 -3.45
C ARG A 122 0.44 -5.49 -2.67
N ILE A 123 -0.78 -5.08 -3.06
CA ILE A 123 -1.51 -3.96 -2.47
C ILE A 123 -1.81 -4.16 -0.98
N ASN A 124 -2.13 -5.40 -0.57
CA ASN A 124 -2.35 -5.73 0.84
C ASN A 124 -1.07 -5.58 1.67
N GLU A 125 0.08 -5.94 1.10
CA GLU A 125 1.39 -5.71 1.72
C GLU A 125 1.66 -4.21 1.82
N LEU A 126 1.51 -3.46 0.72
CA LEU A 126 1.71 -2.01 0.68
C LEU A 126 0.85 -1.29 1.74
N GLU A 127 -0.44 -1.64 1.83
CA GLU A 127 -1.35 -1.07 2.82
C GLU A 127 -0.99 -1.41 4.26
N ASN A 128 -0.25 -2.49 4.50
CA ASN A 128 0.23 -2.88 5.81
C ASN A 128 1.56 -2.20 6.19
N LYS A 129 2.21 -1.48 5.27
CA LYS A 129 3.45 -0.77 5.53
C LYS A 129 3.18 0.58 6.21
N LYS A 130 4.10 1.03 7.07
CA LYS A 130 4.05 2.35 7.73
C LYS A 130 5.39 3.06 7.54
N PRO A 131 5.42 4.32 7.06
CA PRO A 131 6.67 5.05 6.98
C PRO A 131 7.23 5.28 8.39
N PHE A 132 8.50 4.94 8.58
CA PHE A 132 9.26 5.17 9.81
C PHE A 132 10.54 5.93 9.48
N LYS A 133 10.73 7.09 10.11
CA LYS A 133 11.92 7.92 9.91
C LYS A 133 12.90 7.70 11.06
N CYS A 134 14.15 7.43 10.73
CA CYS A 134 15.24 7.30 11.70
C CYS A 134 16.56 7.79 11.10
N ILE A 135 17.56 7.97 11.95
CA ILE A 135 18.93 8.28 11.53
C ILE A 135 19.73 6.99 11.60
N TRP A 136 20.46 6.65 10.55
CA TRP A 136 21.52 5.67 10.62
C TRP A 136 22.85 6.37 10.89
N VAL A 137 23.63 5.81 11.80
CA VAL A 137 24.99 6.26 12.06
C VAL A 137 25.95 5.09 11.85
N ASN A 138 27.02 5.35 11.10
CA ASN A 138 28.03 4.34 10.82
C ASN A 138 28.84 3.99 12.09
N SER A 139 29.55 2.86 12.03
CA SER A 139 30.32 2.31 13.17
C SER A 139 31.44 3.24 13.66
N LYS A 140 31.79 4.30 12.91
CA LYS A 140 32.79 5.30 13.28
C LYS A 140 32.18 6.60 13.83
N LEU A 141 30.86 6.70 13.92
CA LEU A 141 30.11 7.92 14.27
C LEU A 141 30.48 9.14 13.42
N LYS A 142 30.89 8.91 12.16
CA LYS A 142 31.35 9.97 11.24
C LYS A 142 30.36 10.30 10.14
N GLU A 143 29.50 9.35 9.81
CA GLU A 143 28.49 9.51 8.78
C GLU A 143 27.13 9.27 9.39
N GLU A 144 26.24 10.22 9.17
CA GLU A 144 24.84 10.14 9.53
C GLU A 144 24.01 10.18 8.24
N LYS A 145 23.04 9.28 8.13
CA LYS A 145 22.13 9.19 6.98
C LYS A 145 20.70 9.12 7.49
N GLU A 146 19.85 10.01 7.03
CA GLU A 146 18.41 9.87 7.25
C GLU A 146 17.88 8.67 6.46
N LEU A 147 17.17 7.77 7.15
CA LEU A 147 16.49 6.62 6.56
C LEU A 147 14.97 6.81 6.66
N GLN A 148 14.29 6.51 5.55
CA GLN A 148 12.84 6.35 5.51
C GLN A 148 12.52 4.90 5.21
N LEU A 149 12.14 4.18 6.26
CA LEU A 149 11.89 2.74 6.26
C LEU A 149 10.38 2.47 6.17
N TYR A 150 10.03 1.27 5.70
CA TYR A 150 8.64 0.85 5.54
C TYR A 150 8.42 -0.53 6.17
N PRO A 151 8.51 -0.67 7.51
CA PRO A 151 8.12 -1.91 8.18
C PRO A 151 6.60 -2.11 8.16
N ASN A 152 6.16 -3.31 8.52
CA ASN A 152 4.74 -3.60 8.74
C ASN A 152 4.23 -2.87 9.98
N LYS A 153 2.96 -2.41 9.96
CA LYS A 153 2.33 -1.65 11.06
C LYS A 153 2.37 -2.37 12.40
N ASN A 154 2.18 -3.69 12.37
CA ASN A 154 2.17 -4.56 13.55
C ASN A 154 3.52 -5.27 13.75
N GLY A 155 4.57 -4.76 13.09
CA GLY A 155 5.92 -5.30 13.21
C GLY A 155 6.60 -4.88 14.51
N THR A 156 7.84 -5.31 14.64
CA THR A 156 8.71 -5.12 15.79
C THR A 156 9.93 -4.27 15.43
N VAL A 157 10.73 -3.90 16.43
CA VAL A 157 12.04 -3.25 16.24
C VAL A 157 12.95 -4.12 15.38
N HIS A 158 12.89 -5.45 15.50
CA HIS A 158 13.60 -6.37 14.62
C HIS A 158 13.27 -6.13 13.13
N ASP A 159 11.98 -6.07 12.80
CA ASP A 159 11.53 -5.85 11.42
C ASP A 159 12.02 -4.50 10.87
N LEU A 160 12.05 -3.46 11.72
CA LEU A 160 12.58 -2.15 11.35
C LEU A 160 14.08 -2.21 11.06
N ILE A 161 14.84 -2.92 11.88
CA ILE A 161 16.28 -3.13 11.71
C ILE A 161 16.58 -3.85 10.39
N GLU A 162 15.80 -4.88 10.04
CA GLU A 162 15.96 -5.61 8.79
C GLU A 162 15.59 -4.75 7.56
N GLU A 163 14.61 -3.83 7.68
CA GLU A 163 14.37 -2.83 6.63
C GLU A 163 15.55 -1.85 6.48
N ALA A 164 16.19 -1.45 7.58
CA ALA A 164 17.37 -0.60 7.55
C ALA A 164 18.55 -1.29 6.87
N ARG A 165 18.76 -2.58 7.18
CA ARG A 165 19.83 -3.43 6.63
C ARG A 165 19.82 -3.44 5.10
N LYS A 166 18.66 -3.34 4.46
CA LYS A 166 18.52 -3.29 2.99
C LYS A 166 19.00 -1.98 2.36
N GLN A 167 19.17 -0.91 3.15
CA GLN A 167 19.50 0.43 2.67
C GLN A 167 20.89 0.94 3.12
N ILE A 168 21.63 0.11 3.87
CA ILE A 168 22.95 0.45 4.42
C ILE A 168 24.00 -0.58 3.98
N GLU A 169 25.21 -0.11 3.73
CA GLU A 169 26.35 -0.98 3.50
C GLU A 169 27.00 -1.34 4.83
N MET A 170 27.20 -2.63 5.06
CA MET A 170 27.80 -3.14 6.29
C MET A 170 29.22 -3.59 6.03
N ASN A 171 30.13 -3.30 6.95
CA ASN A 171 31.51 -3.73 6.84
C ASN A 171 31.69 -5.07 7.56
N GLU A 172 32.30 -6.05 6.88
CA GLU A 172 32.54 -7.41 7.39
C GLU A 172 33.44 -7.47 8.62
N ASP A 173 34.30 -6.47 8.81
CA ASP A 173 35.20 -6.38 9.96
C ASP A 173 34.48 -5.98 11.26
N TRP A 174 33.19 -5.66 11.22
CA TRP A 174 32.42 -5.20 12.37
C TRP A 174 31.45 -6.28 12.89
N SER A 175 30.51 -5.92 13.78
CA SER A 175 29.65 -6.91 14.45
C SER A 175 28.52 -7.43 13.55
N GLN A 176 28.13 -6.63 12.56
CA GLN A 176 26.95 -6.75 11.74
C GLN A 176 25.62 -6.83 12.51
N LYS A 177 25.63 -6.44 13.78
CA LYS A 177 24.47 -6.42 14.67
C LYS A 177 24.05 -4.98 14.89
N LEU A 178 22.88 -4.64 14.37
CA LEU A 178 22.31 -3.30 14.51
C LEU A 178 21.48 -3.23 15.79
N ARG A 179 21.36 -2.04 16.36
CA ARG A 179 20.45 -1.73 17.45
C ARG A 179 19.68 -0.46 17.17
N LEU A 180 18.52 -0.33 17.80
CA LEU A 180 17.72 0.88 17.76
C LEU A 180 17.84 1.64 19.08
N LEU A 181 18.14 2.93 18.99
CA LEU A 181 18.24 3.84 20.11
C LEU A 181 17.11 4.86 20.06
N GLU A 182 16.57 5.21 21.22
CA GLU A 182 15.73 6.39 21.38
C GLU A 182 16.59 7.55 21.88
N VAL A 183 16.69 8.61 21.09
CA VAL A 183 17.48 9.82 21.39
C VAL A 183 16.53 10.99 21.64
N THR A 184 16.72 11.70 22.74
CA THR A 184 15.96 12.92 23.07
C THR A 184 16.91 14.00 23.52
N SER A 185 16.82 15.20 22.94
CA SER A 185 17.69 16.35 23.28
C SER A 185 19.19 15.97 23.28
N TYR A 186 19.61 15.26 22.23
CA TYR A 186 20.99 14.78 22.02
C TYR A 186 21.51 13.79 23.06
N LYS A 187 20.64 13.18 23.87
CA LYS A 187 21.00 12.12 24.84
C LYS A 187 20.32 10.81 24.47
N ILE A 188 21.08 9.71 24.57
CA ILE A 188 20.52 8.36 24.43
C ILE A 188 19.66 8.10 25.67
N HIS A 189 18.35 7.96 25.47
CA HIS A 189 17.41 7.68 26.54
C HIS A 189 17.36 6.18 26.86
N GLN A 190 17.33 5.34 25.82
CA GLN A 190 17.29 3.89 25.95
C GLN A 190 17.72 3.19 24.67
N ILE A 191 18.18 1.94 24.82
CA ILE A 191 18.32 0.96 23.75
C ILE A 191 17.02 0.17 23.68
N LEU A 192 16.40 0.10 22.51
CA LEU A 192 15.14 -0.61 22.32
C LEU A 192 15.42 -2.07 21.96
N ALA A 193 14.77 -2.97 22.69
CA ALA A 193 14.84 -4.40 22.43
C ALA A 193 14.11 -4.76 21.11
N GLU A 194 14.62 -5.80 20.44
CA GLU A 194 14.16 -6.21 19.11
C GLU A 194 12.69 -6.70 19.10
N ASP A 195 12.17 -7.18 20.22
CA ASP A 195 10.82 -7.70 20.39
C ASP A 195 9.75 -6.61 20.67
N ILE A 196 10.18 -5.36 20.90
CA ILE A 196 9.25 -4.24 21.10
C ILE A 196 8.44 -4.00 19.84
N LEU A 197 7.12 -3.90 19.98
CA LEU A 197 6.21 -3.58 18.88
C LEU A 197 6.40 -2.12 18.41
N LEU A 198 6.35 -1.90 17.10
CA LEU A 198 6.51 -0.57 16.51
C LEU A 198 5.39 0.40 16.87
N GLU A 199 4.21 -0.10 17.26
CA GLU A 199 3.12 0.74 17.77
C GLU A 199 3.43 1.37 19.13
N CYS A 200 4.32 0.77 19.91
CA CYS A 200 4.79 1.31 21.20
C CYS A 200 5.80 2.45 21.02
N LEU A 201 6.31 2.66 19.80
CA LEU A 201 7.26 3.72 19.51
C LEU A 201 6.53 5.05 19.26
N ASN A 202 6.81 6.04 20.10
CA ASN A 202 6.23 7.36 19.99
C ASN A 202 6.95 8.18 18.90
N SER A 203 6.31 8.35 17.75
CA SER A 203 6.82 9.20 16.66
C SER A 203 6.53 10.69 16.85
N THR A 204 5.88 11.10 17.95
CA THR A 204 5.48 12.48 18.22
C THR A 204 6.38 13.13 19.27
N GLY A 205 6.88 14.33 18.97
CA GLY A 205 7.69 15.15 19.89
C GLY A 205 9.14 15.29 19.43
N ASN A 206 10.03 15.63 20.36
CA ASN A 206 11.46 15.88 20.11
C ASN A 206 12.32 14.59 20.14
N LYS A 207 11.70 13.43 19.86
CA LYS A 207 12.37 12.13 19.86
C LYS A 207 12.91 11.83 18.47
N THR A 208 14.13 11.32 18.43
CA THR A 208 14.77 10.82 17.22
C THR A 208 15.15 9.36 17.45
N TYR A 209 14.78 8.50 16.51
CA TYR A 209 15.23 7.12 16.52
C TYR A 209 16.53 6.99 15.74
N ARG A 210 17.54 6.36 16.33
CA ARG A 210 18.85 6.15 15.72
C ARG A 210 19.14 4.66 15.60
N ILE A 211 19.49 4.21 14.39
CA ILE A 211 20.01 2.88 14.14
C ILE A 211 21.53 2.99 14.04
N GLU A 212 22.24 2.13 14.73
CA GLU A 212 23.70 2.03 14.65
C GLU A 212 24.13 0.58 14.74
N GLU A 213 25.36 0.34 14.33
CA GLU A 213 26.01 -0.94 14.57
C GLU A 213 26.48 -1.04 16.02
N THR A 214 26.14 -2.14 16.68
CA THR A 214 26.56 -2.45 18.04
C THR A 214 28.05 -2.77 18.01
N PRO A 215 28.91 -2.04 18.74
CA PRO A 215 30.33 -2.37 18.82
C PRO A 215 30.58 -3.81 19.30
N LYS A 216 31.69 -4.42 18.86
CA LYS A 216 31.96 -5.86 19.13
C LYS A 216 32.10 -6.16 20.63
N ASP A 217 32.71 -5.23 21.35
CA ASP A 217 32.87 -5.23 22.81
C ASP A 217 31.54 -5.08 23.56
N GLU A 218 30.50 -4.55 22.92
CA GLU A 218 29.17 -4.39 23.51
C GLU A 218 28.21 -5.55 23.18
N LEU A 219 28.61 -6.51 22.34
CA LEU A 219 27.76 -7.65 21.96
C LEU A 219 27.51 -8.62 23.11
N ARG A 220 28.48 -8.76 24.00
CA ARG A 220 28.45 -9.66 25.14
C ARG A 220 29.12 -8.97 26.32
N MET A 221 28.30 -8.47 27.22
CA MET A 221 28.76 -7.92 28.49
C MET A 221 29.11 -9.05 29.46
N GLU A 222 30.27 -8.98 30.09
CA GLU A 222 30.65 -9.90 31.16
C GLU A 222 29.98 -9.53 32.50
N SER A 223 30.04 -10.45 33.47
CA SER A 223 29.49 -10.22 34.79
C SER A 223 30.19 -9.05 35.49
N GLY A 224 29.45 -7.96 35.75
CA GLY A 224 29.98 -6.76 36.39
C GLY A 224 30.26 -5.61 35.43
N GLU A 225 30.09 -5.80 34.12
CA GLU A 225 30.16 -4.74 33.13
C GLU A 225 28.78 -4.12 32.87
N PHE A 226 28.75 -2.83 32.52
CA PHE A 226 27.52 -2.10 32.24
C PHE A 226 27.75 -1.05 31.15
N LEU A 227 26.77 -0.93 30.24
CA LEU A 227 26.77 0.12 29.23
C LEU A 227 26.24 1.41 29.84
N VAL A 228 26.97 2.50 29.64
CA VAL A 228 26.57 3.84 30.09
C VAL A 228 26.33 4.70 28.85
N PRO A 229 25.11 5.25 28.65
CA PRO A 229 24.86 6.18 27.56
C PRO A 229 25.65 7.48 27.79
N VAL A 230 26.41 7.90 26.79
CA VAL A 230 27.20 9.15 26.78
C VAL A 230 26.62 10.13 25.77
#